data_AF-A0A1H2PTS0-F1
#
_entry.id   AF-A0A1H2PTS0-F1
#
_cell.length_a   1.000
_cell.length_b   1.000
_cell.length_c   1.000
_cell.angle_alpha   90.00
_cell.angle_beta   90.00
_cell.angle_gamma   90.00
#
_symmetry.space_group_name_H-M   'P 1'
#
loop_
_entity.id
_entity.type
_entity.pdbx_description
1 polymer ?
#
loop_
_entity_poly.entity_id
_entity_poly.type
_entity_poly.pdbx_seq_one_letter_code
_entity_poly.pdbx_strand_id
1 'polypeptide(L)'
;MGTKTTTGAAPTTVATKTTMTMDRLMKMRRLFLRALPLAALFACAMPLQAATIAGGDFGDVTLVQPSAPMRGFVVLFSDAQGWRAADQQAAEALGRAGAMVVGVDTARYARRLTEVKEPCHSLLGEVESISHQLQREARSSRYFLPIVAGTGQGGALAARMLARAPANTLGGAAVLDGQGRLDPRFQPCAPDATISRGRGLPGFYEAAVIDGDAPVTASASPAPAGPAGVPKAASMLHAASVASAASVASVASGKAGAGAGAGVARVGGKDGKDGKAGAAPKAARDEGWAPSEPLPAPRHLPAGTSRADALGGLLATHLVVPSGNAQDLSDLPLIELPAAHGSDKLAIVISGDGGWRDLDKSIAESLQRQGVSVIGWDALRYFWKTKPPAQASRDLARVISAYGARWHTRDVALIGYSFGADVMPFLYTRLPDDLRRQVSYVSLLGFSRSADFQIRVTGWLGLPASDDALPTLPEVAKLPPALVQCVYGKEEEETACPALARSGAAVVALEGGHHFGEDYDRLARSILAGWQQQITRRH
;
A
#
# COMPACT_ATOMS: atom_id res chain seq x y z
N MET A 1 -81.29 19.60 -16.84
CA MET A 1 -80.16 20.50 -16.50
C MET A 1 -79.62 20.11 -15.13
N GLY A 2 -78.31 19.80 -15.08
CA GLY A 2 -77.41 19.54 -13.93
C GLY A 2 -78.02 19.08 -12.58
N THR A 3 -78.12 17.77 -12.33
CA THR A 3 -77.16 16.89 -11.59
C THR A 3 -77.02 17.17 -10.09
N LYS A 4 -77.72 16.36 -9.27
CA LYS A 4 -77.34 16.02 -7.89
C LYS A 4 -77.52 14.51 -7.66
N THR A 5 -76.57 14.00 -6.90
CA THR A 5 -76.23 12.62 -6.54
C THR A 5 -77.03 12.09 -5.35
N THR A 6 -77.34 10.80 -5.39
CA THR A 6 -77.72 9.88 -4.29
C THR A 6 -77.47 8.46 -4.86
N THR A 7 -76.89 7.43 -4.21
CA THR A 7 -77.00 6.95 -2.82
C THR A 7 -76.11 5.70 -2.60
N GLY A 8 -75.73 5.45 -1.32
CA GLY A 8 -75.50 4.11 -0.71
C GLY A 8 -74.03 3.69 -0.47
N ALA A 9 -73.59 3.15 0.67
CA ALA A 9 -74.26 2.73 1.91
C ALA A 9 -73.24 2.52 3.10
N ALA A 10 -73.68 2.89 4.32
CA ALA A 10 -73.53 2.37 5.71
C ALA A 10 -72.34 1.46 6.19
N PRO A 11 -72.18 1.21 7.52
CA PRO A 11 -72.05 2.13 8.65
C PRO A 11 -70.85 1.79 9.60
N THR A 12 -70.63 2.69 10.58
CA THR A 12 -69.70 2.67 11.71
C THR A 12 -69.95 1.56 12.75
N THR A 13 -68.89 1.00 13.36
CA THR A 13 -68.86 0.66 14.81
C THR A 13 -67.44 0.46 15.36
N VAL A 14 -67.26 0.98 16.58
CA VAL A 14 -66.07 0.97 17.44
C VAL A 14 -65.85 -0.42 18.06
N ALA A 15 -64.60 -0.89 18.13
CA ALA A 15 -64.24 -2.13 18.83
C ALA A 15 -63.54 -1.83 20.17
N THR A 16 -64.18 -2.25 21.26
CA THR A 16 -63.70 -2.27 22.64
C THR A 16 -62.82 -3.49 22.93
N LYS A 17 -61.84 -3.30 23.84
CA LYS A 17 -60.96 -4.32 24.44
C LYS A 17 -61.72 -5.51 25.03
N THR A 18 -61.17 -6.71 24.90
CA THR A 18 -61.35 -7.80 25.88
C THR A 18 -60.05 -8.60 26.01
N THR A 19 -59.52 -8.62 27.22
CA THR A 19 -58.39 -9.42 27.72
C THR A 19 -58.82 -10.89 27.84
N MET A 20 -57.98 -11.82 27.37
CA MET A 20 -58.05 -13.23 27.75
C MET A 20 -56.70 -13.71 28.28
N THR A 21 -56.79 -14.55 29.31
CA THR A 21 -55.85 -14.78 30.42
C THR A 21 -54.80 -15.85 30.16
N MET A 22 -53.67 -15.70 30.87
CA MET A 22 -52.42 -16.49 30.86
C MET A 22 -52.53 -17.96 31.36
N ASP A 23 -53.70 -18.60 31.29
CA ASP A 23 -53.93 -19.87 31.99
C ASP A 23 -53.92 -21.13 31.09
N ARG A 24 -53.67 -20.97 29.79
CA ARG A 24 -53.59 -22.10 28.83
C ARG A 24 -52.18 -22.47 28.34
N LEU A 25 -51.14 -21.72 28.72
CA LEU A 25 -49.77 -21.98 28.23
C LEU A 25 -48.90 -22.81 29.19
N MET A 26 -49.33 -23.09 30.43
CA MET A 26 -48.50 -23.77 31.44
C MET A 26 -48.73 -25.28 31.63
N LYS A 27 -49.67 -25.90 30.90
CA LYS A 27 -50.02 -27.34 31.10
C LYS A 27 -49.38 -28.32 30.11
N MET A 28 -48.52 -27.87 29.19
CA MET A 28 -47.81 -28.75 28.24
C MET A 28 -46.31 -28.89 28.55
N ARG A 29 -45.92 -28.58 29.79
CA ARG A 29 -44.52 -28.52 30.25
C ARG A 29 -44.25 -29.51 31.38
N ARG A 30 -44.64 -30.79 31.23
CA ARG A 30 -44.42 -31.82 32.27
C ARG A 30 -44.60 -33.27 31.79
N LEU A 31 -43.99 -33.71 30.67
CA LEU A 31 -43.71 -35.14 30.46
C LEU A 31 -42.77 -35.48 29.29
N PHE A 32 -41.60 -34.87 29.17
CA PHE A 32 -40.50 -35.46 28.37
C PHE A 32 -39.16 -35.08 29.01
N LEU A 33 -38.87 -35.75 30.12
CA LEU A 33 -37.55 -35.75 30.76
C LEU A 33 -37.14 -37.21 30.92
N ARG A 34 -36.42 -37.77 29.93
CA ARG A 34 -35.54 -38.94 30.04
C ARG A 34 -34.81 -39.18 28.71
N ALA A 35 -33.48 -39.31 28.83
CA ALA A 35 -32.48 -39.58 27.78
C ALA A 35 -32.03 -38.39 26.90
N LEU A 36 -31.24 -37.48 27.48
CA LEU A 36 -30.19 -36.79 26.72
C LEU A 36 -29.03 -37.79 26.55
N PRO A 37 -28.60 -38.18 25.33
CA PRO A 37 -27.27 -38.73 25.18
C PRO A 37 -26.29 -37.57 25.42
N LEU A 38 -25.26 -37.84 26.21
CA LEU A 38 -24.08 -37.02 26.40
C LEU A 38 -23.31 -36.95 25.07
N ALA A 39 -23.85 -36.25 24.07
CA ALA A 39 -23.12 -35.89 22.87
C ALA A 39 -22.20 -34.73 23.26
N ALA A 40 -20.99 -35.09 23.69
CA ALA A 40 -19.90 -34.16 23.87
C ALA A 40 -19.83 -33.20 22.66
N LEU A 41 -19.73 -31.90 22.94
CA LEU A 41 -19.26 -30.92 21.99
C LEU A 41 -17.85 -31.33 21.51
N PHE A 42 -17.77 -32.20 20.52
CA PHE A 42 -16.69 -32.13 19.56
C PHE A 42 -17.01 -30.93 18.69
N ALA A 43 -16.51 -29.76 19.08
CA ALA A 43 -16.21 -28.73 18.11
C ALA A 43 -15.20 -29.37 17.15
N CYS A 44 -15.70 -29.93 16.04
CA CYS A 44 -14.83 -30.31 14.93
C CYS A 44 -14.06 -29.05 14.55
N ALA A 45 -12.78 -29.01 14.91
CA ALA A 45 -11.84 -28.07 14.33
C ALA A 45 -11.80 -28.41 12.84
N MET A 46 -12.62 -27.71 12.05
CA MET A 46 -12.59 -27.86 10.61
C MET A 46 -11.17 -27.48 10.17
N PRO A 47 -10.49 -28.35 9.41
CA PRO A 47 -9.15 -28.04 8.93
C PRO A 47 -9.22 -26.75 8.10
N LEU A 48 -8.21 -25.90 8.28
CA LEU A 48 -8.12 -24.66 7.54
C LEU A 48 -8.12 -24.98 6.04
N GLN A 49 -9.12 -24.49 5.31
CA GLN A 49 -9.32 -24.85 3.92
C GLN A 49 -8.29 -24.12 3.05
N ALA A 50 -7.22 -24.82 2.69
CA ALA A 50 -6.32 -24.39 1.63
C ALA A 50 -6.98 -24.73 0.29
N ALA A 51 -7.05 -23.75 -0.61
CA ALA A 51 -7.55 -23.92 -1.97
C ALA A 51 -6.42 -23.63 -2.97
N THR A 52 -6.46 -24.26 -4.14
CA THR A 52 -5.61 -23.84 -5.26
C THR A 52 -6.41 -22.88 -6.12
N ILE A 53 -5.83 -21.71 -6.41
CA ILE A 53 -6.44 -20.68 -7.26
C ILE A 53 -5.46 -20.24 -8.34
N ALA A 54 -5.97 -19.67 -9.42
CA ALA A 54 -5.12 -19.00 -10.41
C ALA A 54 -4.53 -17.72 -9.80
N GLY A 55 -3.20 -17.59 -9.81
CA GLY A 55 -2.47 -16.45 -9.28
C GLY A 55 -1.71 -15.66 -10.34
N GLY A 56 -2.28 -15.55 -11.55
CA GLY A 56 -1.71 -14.77 -12.65
C GLY A 56 -0.29 -15.21 -13.02
N ASP A 57 0.68 -14.30 -12.92
CA ASP A 57 2.08 -14.57 -13.27
C ASP A 57 2.76 -15.56 -12.29
N PHE A 58 2.26 -15.68 -11.06
CA PHE A 58 2.72 -16.70 -10.12
C PHE A 58 2.35 -18.12 -10.56
N GLY A 59 1.34 -18.27 -11.42
CA GLY A 59 0.72 -19.55 -11.76
C GLY A 59 -0.28 -19.98 -10.70
N ASP A 60 -0.55 -21.28 -10.60
CA ASP A 60 -1.41 -21.79 -9.55
C ASP A 60 -0.77 -21.57 -8.18
N VAL A 61 -1.50 -20.86 -7.31
CA VAL A 61 -1.07 -20.53 -5.95
C VAL A 61 -1.97 -21.19 -4.93
N THR A 62 -1.42 -21.43 -3.74
CA THR A 62 -2.19 -21.91 -2.60
C THR A 62 -2.80 -20.73 -1.87
N LEU A 63 -4.12 -20.70 -1.67
CA LEU A 63 -4.81 -19.73 -0.84
C LEU A 63 -5.21 -20.37 0.49
N VAL A 64 -4.72 -19.83 1.59
CA VAL A 64 -5.16 -20.15 2.95
C VAL A 64 -5.99 -18.99 3.49
N GLN A 65 -7.25 -19.27 3.78
CA GLN A 65 -8.16 -18.32 4.41
C GLN A 65 -7.89 -18.21 5.92
N PRO A 66 -8.02 -17.02 6.54
CA PRO A 66 -7.88 -16.88 7.98
C PRO A 66 -9.06 -17.51 8.72
N SER A 67 -8.82 -18.14 9.87
CA SER A 67 -9.88 -18.73 10.70
C SER A 67 -10.64 -17.72 11.57
N ALA A 68 -10.23 -16.45 11.53
CA ALA A 68 -10.74 -15.33 12.32
C ALA A 68 -10.84 -14.08 11.42
N PRO A 69 -11.39 -12.94 11.89
CA PRO A 69 -11.31 -11.69 11.13
C PRO A 69 -9.88 -11.44 10.67
N MET A 70 -9.71 -11.13 9.39
CA MET A 70 -8.39 -10.98 8.79
C MET A 70 -7.56 -9.94 9.56
N ARG A 71 -6.33 -10.29 9.90
CA ARG A 71 -5.35 -9.50 10.65
C ARG A 71 -4.15 -9.08 9.80
N GLY A 72 -3.98 -9.72 8.64
CA GLY A 72 -2.94 -9.38 7.67
C GLY A 72 -3.13 -10.14 6.37
N PHE A 73 -2.38 -9.75 5.36
CA PHE A 73 -2.29 -10.42 4.08
C PHE A 73 -0.83 -10.77 3.81
N VAL A 74 -0.52 -12.04 3.58
CA VAL A 74 0.85 -12.54 3.43
C VAL A 74 0.98 -13.25 2.08
N VAL A 75 1.99 -12.88 1.30
CA VAL A 75 2.44 -13.66 0.15
C VAL A 75 3.68 -14.43 0.57
N LEU A 76 3.55 -15.75 0.71
CA LEU A 76 4.58 -16.65 1.19
C LEU A 76 5.26 -17.36 0.02
N PHE A 77 6.56 -17.14 -0.14
CA PHE A 77 7.40 -17.72 -1.18
C PHE A 77 8.20 -18.91 -0.63
N SER A 78 8.12 -20.06 -1.29
CA SER A 78 8.90 -21.25 -0.94
C SER A 78 10.39 -21.10 -1.27
N ASP A 79 11.19 -22.10 -0.88
CA ASP A 79 12.60 -22.13 -1.28
C ASP A 79 12.81 -22.52 -2.75
N ALA A 80 14.08 -22.68 -3.16
CA ALA A 80 14.46 -23.02 -4.54
C ALA A 80 13.94 -24.39 -5.02
N GLN A 81 13.55 -25.28 -4.10
CA GLN A 81 13.05 -26.62 -4.38
C GLN A 81 11.54 -26.61 -4.64
N GLY A 82 10.87 -25.46 -4.51
CA GLY A 82 9.43 -25.31 -4.72
C GLY A 82 8.60 -25.55 -3.46
N TRP A 83 7.28 -25.43 -3.62
CA TRP A 83 6.32 -25.52 -2.50
C TRP A 83 6.24 -26.94 -1.92
N ARG A 84 6.50 -27.08 -0.62
CA ARG A 84 6.53 -28.37 0.10
C ARG A 84 5.62 -28.36 1.33
N ALA A 85 5.48 -29.51 1.97
CA ALA A 85 4.66 -29.69 3.17
C ALA A 85 5.03 -28.72 4.31
N ALA A 86 6.30 -28.38 4.47
CA ALA A 86 6.73 -27.42 5.49
C ALA A 86 6.25 -25.98 5.19
N ASP A 87 6.16 -25.61 3.91
CA ASP A 87 5.64 -24.30 3.48
C ASP A 87 4.11 -24.26 3.65
N GLN A 88 3.43 -25.36 3.35
CA GLN A 88 2.00 -25.53 3.62
C GLN A 88 1.69 -25.39 5.13
N GLN A 89 2.46 -26.04 5.99
CA GLN A 89 2.31 -25.94 7.44
C GLN A 89 2.51 -24.51 7.95
N ALA A 90 3.49 -23.78 7.39
CA ALA A 90 3.71 -22.39 7.71
C ALA A 90 2.54 -21.49 7.27
N ALA A 91 2.03 -21.67 6.05
CA ALA A 91 0.87 -20.95 5.54
C ALA A 91 -0.38 -21.18 6.43
N GLU A 92 -0.62 -22.42 6.83
CA GLU A 92 -1.74 -22.76 7.73
C GLU A 92 -1.56 -22.19 9.14
N ALA A 93 -0.33 -22.17 9.67
CA ALA A 93 -0.04 -21.57 10.97
C ALA A 93 -0.31 -20.05 10.96
N LEU A 94 0.12 -19.36 9.90
CA LEU A 94 -0.18 -17.94 9.68
C LEU A 94 -1.68 -17.69 9.48
N GLY A 95 -2.36 -18.60 8.78
CA GLY A 95 -3.81 -18.58 8.63
C GLY A 95 -4.56 -18.69 9.96
N ARG A 96 -4.11 -19.58 10.85
CA ARG A 96 -4.61 -19.67 12.23
C ARG A 96 -4.31 -18.41 13.05
N ALA A 97 -3.19 -17.73 12.78
CA ALA A 97 -2.86 -16.45 13.39
C ALA A 97 -3.71 -15.27 12.85
N GLY A 98 -4.54 -15.50 11.82
CA GLY A 98 -5.46 -14.54 11.24
C GLY A 98 -4.94 -13.88 9.95
N ALA A 99 -3.87 -14.37 9.35
CA ALA A 99 -3.43 -13.90 8.03
C ALA A 99 -4.21 -14.60 6.91
N MET A 100 -4.59 -13.86 5.87
CA MET A 100 -4.87 -14.49 4.57
C MET A 100 -3.52 -14.75 3.89
N VAL A 101 -3.24 -15.99 3.49
CA VAL A 101 -1.94 -16.37 2.95
C VAL A 101 -2.06 -16.84 1.51
N VAL A 102 -1.26 -16.26 0.63
CA VAL A 102 -1.03 -16.72 -0.74
C VAL A 102 0.33 -17.42 -0.79
N GLY A 103 0.33 -18.74 -0.91
CA GLY A 103 1.51 -19.57 -1.09
C GLY A 103 1.94 -19.64 -2.55
N VAL A 104 3.16 -19.19 -2.82
CA VAL A 104 3.77 -19.14 -4.16
C VAL A 104 4.91 -20.15 -4.23
N ASP A 105 4.85 -21.02 -5.23
CA ASP A 105 5.95 -21.91 -5.61
C ASP A 105 7.04 -21.10 -6.33
N THR A 106 8.08 -20.72 -5.60
CA THR A 106 9.15 -19.85 -6.10
C THR A 106 9.94 -20.45 -7.26
N ALA A 107 10.13 -21.77 -7.26
CA ALA A 107 10.80 -22.47 -8.36
C ALA A 107 9.97 -22.43 -9.65
N ARG A 108 8.65 -22.58 -9.53
CA ARG A 108 7.71 -22.46 -10.64
C ARG A 108 7.60 -21.03 -11.15
N TYR A 109 7.47 -20.07 -10.25
CA TYR A 109 7.41 -18.66 -10.62
C TYR A 109 8.66 -18.23 -11.39
N ALA A 110 9.86 -18.59 -10.91
CA ALA A 110 11.11 -18.34 -11.62
C ALA A 110 11.17 -18.98 -13.02
N ARG A 111 10.55 -20.14 -13.23
CA ARG A 111 10.46 -20.75 -14.58
C ARG A 111 9.52 -19.95 -15.49
N ARG A 112 8.35 -19.55 -15.00
CA ARG A 112 7.38 -18.80 -15.81
C ARG A 112 7.90 -17.46 -16.26
N LEU A 113 8.67 -16.76 -15.42
CA LEU A 113 9.30 -15.50 -15.82
C LEU A 113 10.19 -15.66 -17.06
N THR A 114 10.87 -16.81 -17.23
CA THR A 114 11.68 -17.07 -18.43
C THR A 114 10.88 -17.34 -19.71
N GLU A 115 9.58 -17.64 -19.59
CA GLU A 115 8.67 -17.81 -20.73
C GLU A 115 8.20 -16.46 -21.27
N VAL A 116 8.24 -15.41 -20.44
CA VAL A 116 7.87 -14.04 -20.78
C VAL A 116 9.10 -13.31 -21.33
N LYS A 117 9.03 -12.82 -22.57
CA LYS A 117 10.13 -12.13 -23.25
C LYS A 117 10.22 -10.65 -22.87
N GLU A 118 10.54 -10.38 -21.61
CA GLU A 118 10.79 -9.03 -21.11
C GLU A 118 12.26 -8.87 -20.68
N PRO A 119 12.87 -7.68 -20.82
CA PRO A 119 14.27 -7.45 -20.44
C PRO A 119 14.49 -7.43 -18.92
N CYS A 120 13.41 -7.31 -18.15
CA CYS A 120 13.37 -7.38 -16.70
C CYS A 120 11.93 -7.66 -16.24
N HIS A 121 11.73 -8.04 -14.99
CA HIS A 121 10.40 -8.35 -14.46
C HIS A 121 9.99 -7.42 -13.31
N SER A 122 8.74 -6.95 -13.34
CA SER A 122 8.12 -6.23 -12.23
C SER A 122 7.59 -7.22 -11.20
N LEU A 123 8.35 -7.44 -10.13
CA LEU A 123 8.03 -8.47 -9.14
C LEU A 123 6.91 -8.06 -8.17
N LEU A 124 6.66 -6.76 -8.01
CA LEU A 124 5.70 -6.23 -7.04
C LEU A 124 4.28 -6.11 -7.58
N GLY A 125 4.13 -5.87 -8.89
CA GLY A 125 2.82 -5.68 -9.50
C GLY A 125 1.89 -6.87 -9.27
N GLU A 126 2.43 -8.09 -9.35
CA GLU A 126 1.65 -9.31 -9.12
C GLU A 126 1.22 -9.48 -7.66
N VAL A 127 2.09 -9.10 -6.71
CA VAL A 127 1.77 -9.08 -5.27
C VAL A 127 0.62 -8.11 -4.98
N GLU A 128 0.66 -6.91 -5.55
CA GLU A 128 -0.40 -5.91 -5.41
C GLU A 128 -1.71 -6.37 -6.05
N SER A 129 -1.63 -6.92 -7.26
CA SER A 129 -2.79 -7.38 -8.03
C SER A 129 -3.58 -8.45 -7.27
N ILE A 130 -2.89 -9.52 -6.84
CA ILE A 130 -3.55 -10.62 -6.12
C ILE A 130 -4.03 -10.19 -4.73
N SER A 131 -3.31 -9.28 -4.06
CA SER A 131 -3.73 -8.67 -2.79
C SER A 131 -5.04 -7.90 -2.96
N HIS A 132 -5.12 -7.02 -3.95
CA HIS A 132 -6.33 -6.26 -4.22
C HIS A 132 -7.51 -7.17 -4.57
N GLN A 133 -7.30 -8.16 -5.44
CA GLN A 133 -8.35 -9.09 -5.85
C GLN A 133 -8.93 -9.84 -4.64
N LEU A 134 -8.08 -10.58 -3.92
CA LEU A 134 -8.52 -11.48 -2.86
C LEU A 134 -9.10 -10.72 -1.66
N GLN A 135 -8.53 -9.57 -1.31
CA GLN A 135 -9.08 -8.77 -0.21
C GLN A 135 -10.42 -8.11 -0.55
N ARG A 136 -10.72 -7.85 -1.83
CA ARG A 136 -12.07 -7.44 -2.27
C ARG A 136 -13.05 -8.60 -2.25
N GLU A 137 -12.67 -9.76 -2.78
CA GLU A 137 -13.49 -10.97 -2.78
C GLU A 137 -13.85 -11.41 -1.35
N ALA A 138 -12.87 -11.39 -0.44
CA ALA A 138 -13.07 -11.68 0.97
C ALA A 138 -13.88 -10.60 1.71
N ARG A 139 -14.23 -9.50 1.04
CA ARG A 139 -14.94 -8.35 1.61
C ARG A 139 -14.31 -7.91 2.92
N SER A 140 -12.98 -7.83 2.95
CA SER A 140 -12.21 -7.38 4.11
C SER A 140 -12.72 -6.03 4.63
N SER A 141 -12.69 -5.82 5.95
CA SER A 141 -13.18 -4.56 6.57
C SER A 141 -12.26 -3.36 6.31
N ARG A 142 -10.99 -3.63 5.97
CA ARG A 142 -9.95 -2.67 5.60
C ARG A 142 -8.97 -3.33 4.64
N TYR A 143 -8.21 -2.52 3.90
CA TYR A 143 -7.10 -3.01 3.09
C TYR A 143 -5.84 -3.21 3.95
N PHE A 144 -5.29 -4.43 3.91
CA PHE A 144 -4.03 -4.78 4.53
C PHE A 144 -2.93 -4.73 3.47
N LEU A 145 -1.88 -3.95 3.68
CA LEU A 145 -0.73 -3.99 2.77
C LEU A 145 -0.15 -5.41 2.77
N PRO A 146 0.18 -5.96 1.60
CA PRO A 146 0.75 -7.30 1.52
C PRO A 146 2.10 -7.35 2.22
N ILE A 147 2.29 -8.37 3.04
CA ILE A 147 3.57 -8.74 3.63
C ILE A 147 4.18 -9.83 2.75
N VAL A 148 5.41 -9.64 2.29
CA VAL A 148 6.13 -10.69 1.54
C VAL A 148 6.98 -11.50 2.50
N ALA A 149 6.81 -12.81 2.50
CA ALA A 149 7.54 -13.70 3.39
C ALA A 149 8.15 -14.85 2.61
N GLY A 150 9.24 -15.44 3.09
CA GLY A 150 9.75 -16.65 2.44
C GLY A 150 10.95 -17.28 3.10
N THR A 151 11.28 -18.47 2.59
CA THR A 151 12.43 -19.26 3.04
C THR A 151 13.48 -19.36 1.93
N GLY A 152 14.77 -19.39 2.25
CA GLY A 152 15.83 -19.62 1.25
C GLY A 152 15.80 -18.61 0.09
N GLN A 153 15.54 -19.10 -1.14
CA GLN A 153 15.35 -18.24 -2.32
C GLN A 153 14.07 -17.37 -2.24
N GLY A 154 12.97 -17.89 -1.68
CA GLY A 154 11.77 -17.10 -1.42
C GLY A 154 12.02 -15.97 -0.41
N GLY A 155 12.87 -16.22 0.59
CA GLY A 155 13.33 -15.19 1.52
C GLY A 155 14.18 -14.11 0.83
N ALA A 156 15.11 -14.52 -0.04
CA ALA A 156 15.90 -13.60 -0.86
C ALA A 156 15.03 -12.74 -1.80
N LEU A 157 13.99 -13.35 -2.38
CA LEU A 157 13.00 -12.68 -3.23
C LEU A 157 12.19 -11.65 -2.43
N ALA A 158 11.67 -12.01 -1.26
CA ALA A 158 10.94 -11.11 -0.36
C ALA A 158 11.80 -9.91 0.08
N ALA A 159 13.07 -10.15 0.45
CA ALA A 159 14.02 -9.09 0.78
C ALA A 159 14.23 -8.12 -0.40
N ARG A 160 14.40 -8.66 -1.62
CA ARG A 160 14.60 -7.85 -2.83
C ARG A 160 13.36 -7.04 -3.21
N MET A 161 12.18 -7.63 -3.07
CA MET A 161 10.89 -6.95 -3.27
C MET A 161 10.75 -5.77 -2.32
N LEU A 162 10.96 -5.97 -1.00
CA LEU A 162 10.88 -4.88 -0.03
C LEU A 162 11.92 -3.78 -0.30
N ALA A 163 13.15 -4.16 -0.62
CA ALA A 163 14.21 -3.20 -0.90
C ALA A 163 13.90 -2.33 -2.13
N ARG A 164 13.14 -2.80 -3.11
CA ARG A 164 12.80 -2.04 -4.33
C ARG A 164 11.39 -1.43 -4.30
N ALA A 165 10.58 -1.76 -3.31
CA ALA A 165 9.19 -1.35 -3.28
C ALA A 165 9.03 0.16 -3.11
N PRO A 166 8.10 0.78 -3.88
CA PRO A 166 7.60 2.10 -3.55
C PRO A 166 7.06 2.12 -2.12
N ALA A 167 7.12 3.29 -1.48
CA ALA A 167 6.57 3.41 -0.14
C ALA A 167 5.04 3.14 -0.14
N ASN A 168 4.55 2.41 0.88
CA ASN A 168 3.17 1.91 1.01
C ASN A 168 2.70 0.91 -0.05
N THR A 169 3.61 0.23 -0.73
CA THR A 169 3.26 -0.95 -1.55
C THR A 169 3.23 -2.23 -0.71
N LEU A 170 4.17 -2.38 0.23
CA LEU A 170 4.31 -3.57 1.08
C LEU A 170 4.21 -3.20 2.56
N GLY A 171 3.62 -4.08 3.37
CA GLY A 171 3.59 -3.93 4.82
C GLY A 171 4.94 -4.26 5.47
N GLY A 172 5.75 -5.09 4.82
CA GLY A 172 7.07 -5.50 5.28
C GLY A 172 7.53 -6.81 4.65
N ALA A 173 8.68 -7.31 5.10
CA ALA A 173 9.21 -8.62 4.74
C ALA A 173 9.64 -9.47 5.93
N ALA A 174 9.35 -10.77 5.87
CA ALA A 174 9.87 -11.78 6.79
C ALA A 174 10.74 -12.80 6.03
N VAL A 175 12.01 -12.89 6.43
CA VAL A 175 13.05 -13.63 5.70
C VAL A 175 13.61 -14.73 6.60
N LEU A 176 13.39 -15.98 6.24
CA LEU A 176 13.95 -17.14 6.94
C LEU A 176 15.03 -17.81 6.08
N ASP A 177 16.22 -18.01 6.62
CA ASP A 177 17.36 -18.63 5.93
C ASP A 177 17.64 -17.99 4.55
N GLY A 178 17.42 -16.68 4.46
CA GLY A 178 17.49 -15.93 3.21
C GLY A 178 18.89 -15.95 2.61
N GLN A 179 19.00 -16.46 1.38
CA GLN A 179 20.27 -16.47 0.67
C GLN A 179 20.64 -15.07 0.19
N GLY A 180 21.92 -14.68 0.26
CA GLY A 180 22.38 -13.35 -0.16
C GLY A 180 22.24 -13.08 -1.67
N ARG A 181 22.11 -14.12 -2.51
CA ARG A 181 21.99 -13.99 -3.97
C ARG A 181 20.67 -14.55 -4.48
N LEU A 182 19.89 -13.69 -5.13
CA LEU A 182 18.64 -14.04 -5.80
C LEU A 182 18.92 -14.83 -7.10
N ASP A 183 18.06 -15.80 -7.42
CA ASP A 183 18.10 -16.51 -8.70
C ASP A 183 18.07 -15.50 -9.89
N PRO A 184 19.02 -15.57 -10.85
CA PRO A 184 19.10 -14.63 -11.96
C PRO A 184 17.83 -14.57 -12.82
N ARG A 185 17.03 -15.65 -12.86
CA ARG A 185 15.79 -15.71 -13.64
C ARG A 185 14.74 -14.69 -13.20
N PHE A 186 14.82 -14.18 -11.96
CA PHE A 186 13.92 -13.12 -11.50
C PHE A 186 14.19 -11.77 -12.14
N GLN A 187 15.43 -11.49 -12.54
CA GLN A 187 15.87 -10.29 -13.26
C GLN A 187 15.03 -9.02 -12.97
N PRO A 188 15.00 -8.52 -11.71
CA PRO A 188 14.09 -7.46 -11.33
C PRO A 188 14.39 -6.16 -12.08
N CYS A 189 13.34 -5.49 -12.56
CA CYS A 189 13.48 -4.17 -13.18
C CYS A 189 14.18 -3.18 -12.25
N ALA A 190 14.98 -2.29 -12.85
CA ALA A 190 15.60 -1.20 -12.13
C ALA A 190 14.51 -0.36 -11.44
N PRO A 191 14.73 0.11 -10.20
CA PRO A 191 13.80 1.01 -9.55
C PRO A 191 13.61 2.27 -10.41
N ASP A 192 12.35 2.63 -10.68
CA ASP A 192 12.03 3.88 -11.34
C ASP A 192 12.50 5.07 -10.48
N ALA A 193 13.40 5.89 -11.03
CA ALA A 193 14.01 7.02 -10.33
C ALA A 193 13.03 8.16 -10.04
N THR A 194 11.88 8.20 -10.71
CA THR A 194 10.83 9.21 -10.48
C THR A 194 9.97 8.90 -9.26
N ILE A 195 10.00 7.64 -8.78
CA ILE A 195 9.17 7.17 -7.67
C ILE A 195 9.88 7.41 -6.33
N SER A 196 9.19 8.05 -5.38
CA SER A 196 9.71 8.27 -4.03
C SER A 196 9.60 7.01 -3.17
N ARG A 197 10.73 6.61 -2.60
CA ARG A 197 10.86 5.45 -1.70
C ARG A 197 11.10 5.84 -0.25
N GLY A 198 11.11 7.14 0.05
CA GLY A 198 11.42 7.67 1.38
C GLY A 198 12.86 7.41 1.82
N ARG A 199 13.16 7.73 3.10
CA ARG A 199 14.45 7.43 3.75
C ARG A 199 14.32 6.14 4.56
N GLY A 200 14.32 4.97 3.90
CA GLY A 200 14.24 3.66 4.58
C GLY A 200 13.54 2.59 3.76
N LEU A 201 13.27 1.44 4.38
CA LEU A 201 12.42 0.40 3.79
C LEU A 201 10.95 0.83 3.88
N PRO A 202 10.10 0.46 2.90
CA PRO A 202 8.71 0.86 2.85
C PRO A 202 7.80 0.14 3.87
N GLY A 203 8.38 -0.74 4.71
CA GLY A 203 7.70 -1.53 5.73
C GLY A 203 8.73 -2.19 6.67
N PHE A 204 8.25 -3.05 7.59
CA PHE A 204 9.15 -3.75 8.52
C PHE A 204 10.07 -4.74 7.79
N TYR A 205 11.21 -5.06 8.38
CA TYR A 205 12.08 -6.14 7.93
C TYR A 205 12.46 -7.02 9.12
N GLU A 206 12.09 -8.29 9.04
CA GLU A 206 12.36 -9.30 10.05
C GLU A 206 13.13 -10.45 9.39
N ALA A 207 14.28 -10.82 9.94
CA ALA A 207 15.12 -11.89 9.39
C ALA A 207 15.58 -12.86 10.47
N ALA A 208 15.60 -14.14 10.15
CA ALA A 208 16.13 -15.19 11.01
C ALA A 208 16.86 -16.29 10.24
N VAL A 209 17.73 -16.99 10.94
CA VAL A 209 18.41 -18.21 10.49
C VAL A 209 18.18 -19.31 11.53
N ILE A 210 17.87 -20.53 11.10
CA ILE A 210 17.76 -21.68 11.99
C ILE A 210 19.14 -22.33 12.14
N ASP A 211 19.66 -22.36 13.36
CA ASP A 211 20.97 -22.93 13.65
C ASP A 211 21.00 -24.43 13.29
N GLY A 212 22.08 -24.86 12.64
CA GLY A 212 22.28 -26.27 12.27
C GLY A 212 21.59 -26.71 10.96
N ASP A 213 20.81 -25.85 10.32
CA ASP A 213 20.21 -26.09 8.99
C ASP A 213 21.04 -25.45 7.85
N ALA A 214 22.29 -25.06 8.15
CA ALA A 214 23.23 -24.61 7.14
C ALA A 214 23.29 -25.65 6.01
N PRO A 215 23.18 -25.24 4.73
CA PRO A 215 23.27 -26.18 3.63
C PRO A 215 24.57 -26.94 3.82
N VAL A 216 24.50 -28.27 3.81
CA VAL A 216 25.68 -29.13 3.76
C VAL A 216 26.44 -28.69 2.52
N THR A 217 27.40 -27.78 2.70
CA THR A 217 28.47 -27.59 1.75
C THR A 217 29.11 -28.95 1.69
N ALA A 218 29.15 -29.54 0.49
CA ALA A 218 29.91 -30.76 0.26
C ALA A 218 31.31 -30.50 0.82
N SER A 219 31.59 -31.06 2.00
CA SER A 219 32.92 -30.99 2.57
C SER A 219 33.80 -31.73 1.58
N ALA A 220 34.71 -31.02 0.95
CA ALA A 220 35.81 -31.67 0.25
C ALA A 220 36.49 -32.57 1.29
N SER A 221 36.38 -33.89 1.10
CA SER A 221 37.21 -34.84 1.84
C SER A 221 38.67 -34.41 1.70
N PRO A 222 39.46 -34.44 2.78
CA PRO A 222 40.88 -34.19 2.66
C PRO A 222 41.51 -35.32 1.83
N ALA A 223 42.12 -34.96 0.70
CA ALA A 223 42.91 -35.88 -0.10
C ALA A 223 44.11 -36.38 0.73
N PRO A 224 44.53 -37.66 0.58
CA PRO A 224 45.62 -38.21 1.37
C PRO A 224 46.96 -37.59 0.95
N ALA A 225 47.79 -37.30 1.95
CA ALA A 225 49.14 -36.79 1.78
C ALA A 225 50.04 -37.80 1.04
N GLY A 226 50.69 -37.34 -0.02
CA GLY A 226 51.81 -38.00 -0.69
C GLY A 226 53.08 -37.13 -0.58
N PRO A 227 54.29 -37.73 -0.52
CA PRO A 227 55.44 -37.11 0.13
C PRO A 227 56.21 -36.12 -0.75
N ALA A 228 56.89 -35.20 -0.07
CA ALA A 228 57.76 -34.17 -0.61
C ALA A 228 59.05 -34.73 -1.25
N GLY A 229 59.55 -34.06 -2.31
CA GLY A 229 60.86 -34.31 -2.90
C GLY A 229 61.29 -33.33 -4.00
N VAL A 230 61.92 -32.22 -3.60
CA VAL A 230 63.13 -31.52 -4.14
C VAL A 230 63.22 -31.08 -5.64
N PRO A 231 63.81 -29.89 -5.97
CA PRO A 231 63.57 -29.16 -7.23
C PRO A 231 64.67 -29.35 -8.30
N LYS A 232 64.39 -28.94 -9.55
CA LYS A 232 65.43 -28.71 -10.57
C LYS A 232 65.11 -27.55 -11.53
N ALA A 233 66.18 -26.86 -11.88
CA ALA A 233 66.23 -25.55 -12.53
C ALA A 233 66.24 -25.56 -14.06
N ALA A 234 65.95 -24.37 -14.61
CA ALA A 234 66.44 -23.74 -15.86
C ALA A 234 66.22 -24.44 -17.22
N SER A 235 65.61 -23.70 -18.17
CA SER A 235 66.38 -23.10 -19.28
C SER A 235 65.58 -22.06 -20.08
N MET A 236 66.33 -21.12 -20.65
CA MET A 236 65.95 -19.95 -21.45
C MET A 236 65.58 -20.28 -22.91
N LEU A 237 64.89 -19.35 -23.59
CA LEU A 237 65.20 -18.77 -24.93
C LEU A 237 63.98 -17.93 -25.40
N HIS A 238 64.10 -16.59 -25.50
CA HIS A 238 64.27 -15.78 -26.74
C HIS A 238 63.07 -15.85 -27.72
N ALA A 239 62.52 -14.79 -28.33
CA ALA A 239 63.00 -13.42 -28.57
C ALA A 239 61.85 -12.47 -29.03
N ALA A 240 62.15 -11.16 -28.96
CA ALA A 240 61.77 -10.03 -29.84
C ALA A 240 60.27 -9.71 -30.03
N SER A 241 59.71 -8.65 -29.46
CA SER A 241 59.85 -7.20 -29.78
C SER A 241 59.42 -6.80 -31.18
N VAL A 242 58.40 -5.93 -31.30
CA VAL A 242 58.52 -4.60 -31.93
C VAL A 242 57.45 -3.67 -31.32
N ALA A 243 57.85 -2.45 -30.99
CA ALA A 243 57.03 -1.35 -30.51
C ALA A 243 56.83 -0.27 -31.59
N SER A 244 55.75 0.51 -31.50
CA SER A 244 55.67 1.97 -31.75
C SER A 244 54.19 2.38 -31.63
N ALA A 245 53.78 3.24 -30.68
CA ALA A 245 53.95 4.71 -30.64
C ALA A 245 53.23 5.42 -31.80
N ALA A 246 52.55 6.57 -31.68
CA ALA A 246 52.02 7.39 -30.59
C ALA A 246 51.29 8.58 -31.25
N SER A 247 50.24 9.11 -30.61
CA SER A 247 49.74 10.52 -30.67
C SER A 247 49.21 11.05 -32.03
N VAL A 248 48.38 12.10 -32.16
CA VAL A 248 47.99 13.25 -31.31
C VAL A 248 46.61 13.82 -31.76
N ALA A 249 45.95 14.48 -30.80
CA ALA A 249 44.86 15.49 -30.78
C ALA A 249 44.34 16.23 -32.05
N SER A 250 43.03 16.60 -32.05
CA SER A 250 42.54 18.00 -32.01
C SER A 250 41.03 18.18 -32.31
N VAL A 251 40.26 18.59 -31.28
CA VAL A 251 39.31 19.74 -31.17
C VAL A 251 38.49 20.23 -32.38
N ALA A 252 37.15 20.30 -32.27
CA ALA A 252 36.34 21.56 -32.25
C ALA A 252 34.80 21.34 -32.42
N SER A 253 34.06 21.80 -31.40
CA SER A 253 32.79 22.57 -31.37
C SER A 253 31.71 22.47 -32.47
N GLY A 254 30.45 22.28 -32.01
CA GLY A 254 29.22 22.63 -32.73
C GLY A 254 27.98 22.60 -31.82
N LYS A 255 27.23 23.71 -31.76
CA LYS A 255 26.09 23.99 -30.87
C LYS A 255 24.72 23.72 -31.54
N ALA A 256 23.72 23.49 -30.67
CA ALA A 256 22.31 23.93 -30.72
C ALA A 256 21.21 23.07 -31.40
N GLY A 257 20.03 23.10 -30.75
CA GLY A 257 18.69 22.80 -31.31
C GLY A 257 18.08 21.49 -30.78
N ALA A 258 17.35 21.47 -29.66
CA ALA A 258 15.91 21.78 -29.52
C ALA A 258 14.97 20.70 -30.11
N GLY A 259 14.08 20.17 -29.25
CA GLY A 259 12.70 19.85 -29.64
C GLY A 259 12.25 18.39 -29.51
N ALA A 260 11.10 18.24 -28.83
CA ALA A 260 10.14 17.13 -28.85
C ALA A 260 10.55 15.85 -28.10
N GLY A 261 9.68 15.19 -27.34
CA GLY A 261 8.22 15.27 -27.29
C GLY A 261 7.73 13.85 -27.00
N ALA A 262 7.11 13.65 -25.85
CA ALA A 262 6.45 12.41 -25.50
C ALA A 262 5.19 12.24 -26.38
N GLY A 263 5.02 11.06 -26.96
CA GLY A 263 3.88 10.72 -27.81
C GLY A 263 3.78 9.22 -28.04
N VAL A 264 2.82 8.62 -27.35
CA VAL A 264 2.42 7.21 -27.36
C VAL A 264 2.07 6.73 -28.78
N ALA A 265 2.49 5.52 -29.17
CA ALA A 265 1.85 4.79 -30.27
C ALA A 265 1.95 3.26 -30.11
N ARG A 266 0.84 2.63 -29.73
CA ARG A 266 0.49 1.27 -30.18
C ARG A 266 0.23 1.33 -31.69
N VAL A 267 0.96 0.57 -32.49
CA VAL A 267 0.50 0.15 -33.82
C VAL A 267 0.95 -1.30 -34.06
N GLY A 268 -0.03 -2.20 -34.21
CA GLY A 268 0.15 -3.45 -34.93
C GLY A 268 0.05 -3.18 -36.43
N GLY A 269 0.95 -3.77 -37.21
CA GLY A 269 0.97 -3.65 -38.67
C GLY A 269 2.20 -4.31 -39.26
N LYS A 270 1.98 -5.20 -40.22
CA LYS A 270 2.90 -6.17 -40.83
C LYS A 270 3.88 -5.56 -41.85
N ASP A 271 4.97 -6.32 -42.02
CA ASP A 271 5.84 -6.50 -43.20
C ASP A 271 6.85 -5.39 -43.60
N GLY A 272 8.13 -5.76 -43.60
CA GLY A 272 9.23 -4.99 -44.22
C GLY A 272 10.62 -5.42 -43.74
N LYS A 273 11.35 -6.15 -44.58
CA LYS A 273 12.69 -6.71 -44.35
C LYS A 273 13.82 -5.65 -44.38
N ASP A 274 14.96 -6.08 -43.83
CA ASP A 274 16.34 -5.60 -44.01
C ASP A 274 16.88 -4.53 -43.04
N GLY A 275 17.73 -4.95 -42.10
CA GLY A 275 18.48 -4.05 -41.21
C GLY A 275 19.48 -4.77 -40.31
N LYS A 276 20.77 -4.52 -40.56
CA LYS A 276 21.98 -5.10 -39.92
C LYS A 276 21.94 -5.17 -38.38
N ALA A 277 22.48 -6.27 -37.86
CA ALA A 277 22.76 -6.51 -36.45
C ALA A 277 23.70 -5.45 -35.85
N GLY A 278 23.16 -4.64 -34.92
CA GLY A 278 23.92 -3.79 -34.01
C GLY A 278 24.15 -4.53 -32.68
N ALA A 279 25.39 -4.49 -32.20
CA ALA A 279 25.86 -5.21 -31.01
C ALA A 279 25.05 -4.90 -29.73
N ALA A 280 24.80 -5.93 -28.94
CA ALA A 280 24.18 -5.84 -27.62
C ALA A 280 25.02 -4.95 -26.67
N PRO A 281 24.41 -4.01 -25.92
CA PRO A 281 25.11 -3.32 -24.86
C PRO A 281 25.40 -4.29 -23.71
N LYS A 282 26.64 -4.21 -23.20
CA LYS A 282 27.17 -5.02 -22.10
C LYS A 282 26.24 -4.96 -20.88
N ALA A 283 26.02 -6.11 -20.25
CA ALA A 283 25.30 -6.26 -18.99
C ALA A 283 25.80 -5.23 -17.95
N ALA A 284 24.94 -4.25 -17.65
CA ALA A 284 25.17 -3.32 -16.55
C ALA A 284 25.00 -4.06 -15.23
N ARG A 285 25.98 -3.91 -14.35
CA ARG A 285 26.03 -4.50 -13.01
C ARG A 285 24.92 -3.93 -12.13
N ASP A 286 24.45 -4.77 -11.20
CA ASP A 286 23.45 -4.56 -10.15
C ASP A 286 23.81 -3.43 -9.14
N GLU A 287 23.96 -2.20 -9.59
CA GLU A 287 24.21 -1.06 -8.68
C GLU A 287 23.21 0.07 -8.98
N GLY A 288 22.30 0.37 -8.05
CA GLY A 288 21.39 1.50 -8.24
C GLY A 288 20.38 1.79 -7.13
N TRP A 289 20.10 0.85 -6.23
CA TRP A 289 19.35 1.16 -5.01
C TRP A 289 19.75 0.21 -3.89
N ALA A 290 20.43 0.75 -2.89
CA ALA A 290 20.60 0.15 -1.58
C ALA A 290 19.78 0.99 -0.59
N PRO A 291 19.10 0.37 0.39
CA PRO A 291 18.53 1.15 1.49
C PRO A 291 19.63 2.03 2.11
N SER A 292 19.27 3.26 2.50
CA SER A 292 20.22 4.20 3.11
C SER A 292 20.85 3.66 4.40
N GLU A 293 20.24 2.63 4.99
CA GLU A 293 20.76 1.87 6.13
C GLU A 293 20.90 0.38 5.75
N PRO A 294 21.96 -0.31 6.23
CA PRO A 294 22.11 -1.74 6.02
C PRO A 294 20.95 -2.52 6.67
N LEU A 295 20.49 -3.57 6.00
CA LEU A 295 19.43 -4.44 6.53
C LEU A 295 19.85 -5.01 7.90
N PRO A 296 18.92 -5.10 8.88
CA PRO A 296 19.18 -5.73 10.17
C PRO A 296 19.78 -7.14 10.03
N ALA A 297 20.73 -7.48 10.90
CA ALA A 297 21.28 -8.82 10.96
C ALA A 297 20.21 -9.85 11.34
N PRO A 298 20.22 -11.07 10.76
CA PRO A 298 19.23 -12.08 11.08
C PRO A 298 19.38 -12.58 12.52
N ARG A 299 18.25 -12.84 13.18
CA ARG A 299 18.20 -13.50 14.49
C ARG A 299 18.53 -14.99 14.35
N HIS A 300 19.28 -15.55 15.29
CA HIS A 300 19.53 -16.98 15.34
C HIS A 300 18.42 -17.70 16.11
N LEU A 301 17.82 -18.72 15.49
CA LEU A 301 16.79 -19.56 16.08
C LEU A 301 17.38 -20.93 16.42
N PRO A 302 16.95 -21.57 17.53
CA PRO A 302 17.46 -22.88 17.92
C PRO A 302 17.29 -23.94 16.83
N ALA A 303 18.25 -24.87 16.76
CA ALA A 303 18.15 -26.05 15.91
C ALA A 303 16.84 -26.83 16.16
N GLY A 304 16.19 -27.26 15.08
CA GLY A 304 14.91 -27.97 15.14
C GLY A 304 13.68 -27.07 15.24
N THR A 305 13.84 -25.75 15.25
CA THR A 305 12.69 -24.82 15.09
C THR A 305 12.01 -25.08 13.75
N SER A 306 10.69 -25.28 13.75
CA SER A 306 9.97 -25.50 12.49
C SER A 306 9.86 -24.19 11.69
N ARG A 307 9.74 -24.29 10.36
CA ARG A 307 9.49 -23.10 9.51
C ARG A 307 8.21 -22.36 9.90
N ALA A 308 7.20 -23.10 10.34
CA ALA A 308 5.93 -22.53 10.77
C ALA A 308 6.12 -21.68 12.04
N ASP A 309 6.86 -22.17 13.02
CA ASP A 309 7.14 -21.44 14.27
C ASP A 309 8.04 -20.23 14.01
N ALA A 310 9.08 -20.39 13.18
CA ALA A 310 9.98 -19.32 12.80
C ALA A 310 9.25 -18.17 12.09
N LEU A 311 8.54 -18.46 11.00
CA LEU A 311 7.78 -17.45 10.25
C LEU A 311 6.62 -16.87 11.06
N GLY A 312 5.95 -17.70 11.87
CA GLY A 312 4.93 -17.26 12.81
C GLY A 312 5.48 -16.25 13.83
N GLY A 313 6.64 -16.52 14.41
CA GLY A 313 7.32 -15.62 15.34
C GLY A 313 7.76 -14.30 14.70
N LEU A 314 8.31 -14.35 13.48
CA LEU A 314 8.70 -13.13 12.74
C LEU A 314 7.51 -12.24 12.39
N LEU A 315 6.32 -12.82 12.17
CA LEU A 315 5.14 -12.09 11.70
C LEU A 315 4.12 -11.75 12.81
N ALA A 316 4.19 -12.38 13.97
CA ALA A 316 3.17 -12.28 15.02
C ALA A 316 2.87 -10.82 15.45
N THR A 317 3.89 -9.97 15.58
CA THR A 317 3.76 -8.57 15.99
C THR A 317 3.28 -7.65 14.86
N HIS A 318 3.33 -8.12 13.62
CA HIS A 318 2.99 -7.33 12.43
C HIS A 318 1.59 -7.63 11.89
N LEU A 319 0.91 -8.64 12.45
CA LEU A 319 -0.50 -8.92 12.19
C LEU A 319 -1.39 -8.07 13.10
N VAL A 320 -2.15 -7.15 12.49
CA VAL A 320 -2.90 -6.12 13.21
C VAL A 320 -3.96 -6.74 14.13
N VAL A 321 -3.97 -6.31 15.39
CA VAL A 321 -5.02 -6.63 16.36
C VAL A 321 -5.97 -5.43 16.42
N PRO A 322 -7.28 -5.57 16.15
CA PRO A 322 -8.23 -4.49 16.38
C PRO A 322 -8.35 -4.21 17.88
N SER A 323 -8.29 -2.93 18.25
CA SER A 323 -8.42 -2.46 19.63
C SER A 323 -9.66 -1.57 19.78
N GLY A 324 -10.31 -1.67 20.95
CA GLY A 324 -11.58 -0.99 21.24
C GLY A 324 -11.44 0.35 21.98
N ASN A 325 -10.25 0.95 22.02
CA ASN A 325 -10.00 2.22 22.73
C ASN A 325 -10.16 3.42 21.76
N ALA A 326 -10.89 4.46 22.16
CA ALA A 326 -11.14 5.64 21.32
C ALA A 326 -9.89 6.53 21.09
N GLN A 327 -8.87 6.44 21.96
CA GLN A 327 -7.54 7.04 21.77
C GLN A 327 -6.63 6.17 20.90
N ASP A 328 -7.04 4.94 20.65
CA ASP A 328 -6.38 4.08 19.70
C ASP A 328 -6.73 4.55 18.29
N LEU A 329 -5.71 4.71 17.46
CA LEU A 329 -5.85 5.06 16.05
C LEU A 329 -5.29 3.95 15.15
N SER A 330 -4.95 2.77 15.70
CA SER A 330 -4.41 1.64 14.95
C SER A 330 -5.40 1.01 13.95
N ASP A 331 -6.68 1.39 14.04
CA ASP A 331 -7.69 1.09 13.03
C ASP A 331 -7.60 2.00 11.80
N LEU A 332 -6.95 3.16 11.91
CA LEU A 332 -6.78 4.14 10.83
C LEU A 332 -5.42 3.98 10.13
N PRO A 333 -5.35 4.13 8.81
CA PRO A 333 -4.09 4.00 8.06
C PRO A 333 -3.32 5.33 8.07
N LEU A 334 -2.79 5.69 9.23
CA LEU A 334 -2.08 6.94 9.47
C LEU A 334 -0.56 6.78 9.37
N ILE A 335 0.11 7.83 8.92
CA ILE A 335 1.57 7.93 8.85
C ILE A 335 1.98 9.14 9.69
N GLU A 336 2.82 8.90 10.71
CA GLU A 336 3.31 9.95 11.59
C GLU A 336 4.61 10.58 11.06
N LEU A 337 4.61 11.90 10.85
CA LEU A 337 5.80 12.69 10.50
C LEU A 337 5.93 13.87 11.48
N PRO A 338 6.37 13.64 12.73
CA PRO A 338 6.54 14.71 13.71
C PRO A 338 7.63 15.69 13.27
N ALA A 339 7.47 16.97 13.59
CA ALA A 339 8.51 17.97 13.40
C ALA A 339 9.71 17.69 14.34
N ALA A 340 10.94 17.89 13.85
CA ALA A 340 12.17 17.55 14.58
C ALA A 340 12.33 18.26 15.94
N HIS A 341 11.77 19.45 16.09
CA HIS A 341 11.90 20.28 17.31
C HIS A 341 10.55 20.52 18.02
N GLY A 342 9.54 19.68 17.73
CA GLY A 342 8.16 19.95 18.13
C GLY A 342 7.54 21.09 17.33
N SER A 343 6.21 21.17 17.31
CA SER A 343 5.49 22.21 16.57
C SER A 343 4.12 22.45 17.20
N ASP A 344 3.67 23.70 17.18
CA ASP A 344 2.26 24.04 17.46
C ASP A 344 1.35 23.79 16.24
N LYS A 345 1.93 23.55 15.06
CA LYS A 345 1.23 23.31 13.80
C LYS A 345 1.10 21.82 13.52
N LEU A 346 -0.13 21.40 13.24
CA LEU A 346 -0.48 20.06 12.75
C LEU A 346 -1.06 20.16 11.35
N ALA A 347 -0.45 19.51 10.37
CA ALA A 347 -1.10 19.26 9.08
C ALA A 347 -1.64 17.84 9.03
N ILE A 348 -2.91 17.68 8.66
CA ILE A 348 -3.50 16.38 8.33
C ILE A 348 -3.63 16.32 6.81
N VAL A 349 -2.88 15.42 6.18
CA VAL A 349 -2.82 15.26 4.73
C VAL A 349 -3.56 13.98 4.34
N ILE A 350 -4.65 14.09 3.59
CA ILE A 350 -5.39 12.95 3.06
C ILE A 350 -5.00 12.76 1.59
N SER A 351 -4.53 11.55 1.26
CA SER A 351 -4.02 11.25 -0.07
C SER A 351 -5.09 11.20 -1.16
N GLY A 352 -4.63 11.11 -2.41
CA GLY A 352 -5.46 10.69 -3.54
C GLY A 352 -5.91 9.22 -3.46
N ASP A 353 -6.66 8.79 -4.46
CA ASP A 353 -7.24 7.45 -4.56
C ASP A 353 -6.21 6.33 -4.82
N GLY A 354 -5.01 6.69 -5.25
CA GLY A 354 -3.84 5.81 -5.33
C GLY A 354 -3.22 5.46 -3.97
N GLY A 355 -3.69 6.07 -2.87
CA GLY A 355 -3.13 5.91 -1.53
C GLY A 355 -1.93 6.85 -1.27
N TRP A 356 -1.25 6.68 -0.14
CA TRP A 356 -0.15 7.56 0.29
C TRP A 356 1.09 7.34 -0.59
N ARG A 357 1.22 8.13 -1.66
CA ARG A 357 2.23 8.00 -2.73
C ARG A 357 3.14 9.23 -2.81
N ASP A 358 3.88 9.36 -3.91
CA ASP A 358 4.99 10.30 -4.07
C ASP A 358 4.60 11.76 -3.85
N LEU A 359 3.48 12.19 -4.43
CA LEU A 359 2.96 13.55 -4.26
C LEU A 359 2.62 13.83 -2.80
N ASP A 360 1.80 12.98 -2.18
CA ASP A 360 1.32 13.16 -0.80
C ASP A 360 2.48 13.17 0.19
N LYS A 361 3.41 12.22 0.04
CA LYS A 361 4.64 12.11 0.83
C LYS A 361 5.51 13.33 0.68
N SER A 362 5.78 13.75 -0.55
CA SER A 362 6.70 14.85 -0.82
C SER A 362 6.19 16.16 -0.22
N ILE A 363 4.88 16.42 -0.32
CA ILE A 363 4.26 17.56 0.35
C ILE A 363 4.40 17.43 1.88
N ALA A 364 4.07 16.27 2.45
CA ALA A 364 4.14 16.04 3.89
C ALA A 364 5.57 16.17 4.45
N GLU A 365 6.55 15.56 3.79
CA GLU A 365 7.96 15.67 4.17
C GLU A 365 8.49 17.09 4.00
N SER A 366 8.06 17.81 2.96
CA SER A 366 8.44 19.22 2.76
C SER A 366 7.87 20.12 3.85
N LEU A 367 6.62 19.91 4.27
CA LEU A 367 6.02 20.58 5.43
C LEU A 367 6.75 20.21 6.73
N GLN A 368 7.08 18.94 6.93
CA GLN A 368 7.85 18.47 8.09
C GLN A 368 9.21 19.15 8.19
N ARG A 369 9.97 19.23 7.08
CA ARG A 369 11.24 19.95 7.01
C ARG A 369 11.11 21.43 7.35
N GLN A 370 9.93 22.01 7.12
CA GLN A 370 9.61 23.40 7.45
C GLN A 370 9.01 23.57 8.85
N GLY A 371 9.09 22.55 9.71
CA GLY A 371 8.72 22.63 11.12
C GLY A 371 7.22 22.41 11.41
N VAL A 372 6.47 21.80 10.50
CA VAL A 372 5.08 21.40 10.72
C VAL A 372 5.05 19.93 11.13
N SER A 373 4.32 19.57 12.19
CA SER A 373 4.07 18.15 12.45
C SER A 373 2.98 17.65 11.49
N VAL A 374 3.20 16.53 10.81
CA VAL A 374 2.28 16.04 9.77
C VAL A 374 1.75 14.65 10.14
N ILE A 375 0.43 14.47 9.95
CA ILE A 375 -0.22 13.17 9.89
C ILE A 375 -0.66 12.93 8.47
N GLY A 376 -0.02 11.96 7.83
CA GLY A 376 -0.50 11.40 6.57
C GLY A 376 -1.64 10.44 6.79
N TRP A 377 -2.61 10.42 5.87
CA TRP A 377 -3.75 9.53 5.91
C TRP A 377 -3.95 8.90 4.53
N ASP A 378 -3.74 7.59 4.46
CA ASP A 378 -3.89 6.81 3.23
C ASP A 378 -5.39 6.62 2.90
N ALA A 379 -5.86 7.38 1.91
CA ALA A 379 -7.25 7.35 1.47
C ALA A 379 -7.63 6.01 0.83
N LEU A 380 -6.73 5.35 0.10
CA LEU A 380 -6.97 4.04 -0.50
C LEU A 380 -7.33 3.01 0.57
N ARG A 381 -6.53 2.95 1.63
CA ARG A 381 -6.77 2.01 2.73
C ARG A 381 -8.02 2.35 3.51
N TYR A 382 -8.27 3.64 3.73
CA TYR A 382 -9.40 4.10 4.53
C TYR A 382 -10.73 3.94 3.79
N PHE A 383 -10.82 4.37 2.53
CA PHE A 383 -12.02 4.33 1.69
C PHE A 383 -12.11 3.06 0.83
N TRP A 384 -11.39 1.99 1.19
CA TRP A 384 -11.50 0.67 0.55
C TRP A 384 -12.95 0.15 0.50
N LYS A 385 -13.73 0.53 1.52
CA LYS A 385 -15.18 0.41 1.57
C LYS A 385 -15.80 1.77 1.80
N THR A 386 -17.09 1.89 1.51
CA THR A 386 -17.87 3.10 1.78
C THR A 386 -17.68 3.56 3.22
N LYS A 387 -17.23 4.81 3.38
CA LYS A 387 -17.14 5.50 4.68
C LYS A 387 -18.10 6.67 4.68
N PRO A 388 -19.27 6.60 5.33
CA PRO A 388 -20.20 7.72 5.34
C PRO A 388 -19.52 9.02 5.81
N PRO A 389 -19.89 10.21 5.29
CA PRO A 389 -19.28 11.48 5.68
C PRO A 389 -19.22 11.72 7.20
N ALA A 390 -20.28 11.31 7.91
CA ALA A 390 -20.34 11.41 9.37
C ALA A 390 -19.32 10.50 10.07
N GLN A 391 -19.02 9.32 9.52
CA GLN A 391 -17.98 8.45 10.05
C GLN A 391 -16.58 9.03 9.79
N ALA A 392 -16.31 9.46 8.56
CA ALA A 392 -15.01 10.04 8.21
C ALA A 392 -14.70 11.30 9.02
N SER A 393 -15.71 12.14 9.28
CA SER A 393 -15.55 13.31 10.15
C SER A 393 -15.28 12.93 11.61
N ARG A 394 -15.93 11.88 12.15
CA ARG A 394 -15.63 11.38 13.50
C ARG A 394 -14.22 10.82 13.62
N ASP A 395 -13.74 10.11 12.60
CA ASP A 395 -12.37 9.62 12.58
C ASP A 395 -11.37 10.79 12.48
N LEU A 396 -11.67 11.83 11.69
CA LEU A 396 -10.87 13.05 11.66
C LEU A 396 -10.82 13.74 13.03
N ALA A 397 -11.96 13.80 13.72
CA ALA A 397 -12.03 14.32 15.09
C ALA A 397 -11.14 13.54 16.06
N ARG A 398 -11.12 12.20 15.96
CA ARG A 398 -10.22 11.33 16.75
C ARG A 398 -8.76 11.65 16.46
N VAL A 399 -8.38 11.83 15.19
CA VAL A 399 -7.01 12.19 14.78
C VAL A 399 -6.60 13.55 15.34
N ILE A 400 -7.41 14.60 15.14
CA ILE A 400 -7.12 15.95 15.65
C ILE A 400 -6.95 15.92 17.17
N SER A 401 -7.87 15.28 17.89
CA SER A 401 -7.83 15.22 19.36
C SER A 401 -6.60 14.47 19.88
N ALA A 402 -6.29 13.30 19.31
CA ALA A 402 -5.18 12.48 19.76
C ALA A 402 -3.83 13.16 19.51
N TYR A 403 -3.59 13.71 18.31
CA TYR A 403 -2.31 14.35 18.00
C TYR A 403 -2.19 15.76 18.57
N GLY A 404 -3.30 16.49 18.73
CA GLY A 404 -3.35 17.71 19.53
C GLY A 404 -2.82 17.50 20.95
N ALA A 405 -3.25 16.42 21.60
CA ALA A 405 -2.78 16.05 22.93
C ALA A 405 -1.33 15.54 22.94
N ARG A 406 -0.97 14.62 22.02
CA ARG A 406 0.35 13.96 22.00
C ARG A 406 1.48 14.89 21.57
N TRP A 407 1.23 15.76 20.60
CA TRP A 407 2.25 16.61 19.98
C TRP A 407 2.13 18.08 20.37
N HIS A 408 1.17 18.42 21.25
CA HIS A 408 0.92 19.78 21.74
C HIS A 408 0.62 20.80 20.64
N THR A 409 -0.02 20.33 19.56
CA THR A 409 -0.41 21.17 18.42
C THR A 409 -1.74 21.88 18.69
N ARG A 410 -1.87 23.12 18.20
CA ARG A 410 -3.02 24.01 18.41
C ARG A 410 -3.60 24.55 17.11
N ASP A 411 -2.76 24.68 16.07
CA ASP A 411 -3.16 25.14 14.74
C ASP A 411 -3.19 23.98 13.77
N VAL A 412 -4.37 23.70 13.20
CA VAL A 412 -4.59 22.56 12.31
C VAL A 412 -4.80 23.03 10.88
N ALA A 413 -4.02 22.49 9.94
CA ALA A 413 -4.31 22.54 8.52
C ALA A 413 -4.86 21.20 8.04
N LEU A 414 -5.94 21.25 7.26
CA LEU A 414 -6.48 20.09 6.55
C LEU A 414 -6.07 20.19 5.08
N ILE A 415 -5.34 19.20 4.57
CA ILE A 415 -4.81 19.20 3.20
C ILE A 415 -5.31 17.92 2.52
N GLY A 416 -5.98 18.06 1.38
CA GLY A 416 -6.48 16.93 0.62
C GLY A 416 -5.96 16.97 -0.80
N TYR A 417 -5.52 15.83 -1.32
CA TYR A 417 -5.17 15.65 -2.74
C TYR A 417 -6.18 14.78 -3.47
N SER A 418 -6.64 15.23 -4.65
CA SER A 418 -7.55 14.51 -5.53
C SER A 418 -8.77 14.02 -4.74
N PHE A 419 -8.99 12.70 -4.66
CA PHE A 419 -9.98 12.06 -3.80
C PHE A 419 -10.03 12.63 -2.36
N GLY A 420 -8.86 12.84 -1.74
CA GLY A 420 -8.73 13.44 -0.42
C GLY A 420 -9.22 14.89 -0.37
N ALA A 421 -9.04 15.67 -1.44
CA ALA A 421 -9.58 17.02 -1.58
C ALA A 421 -11.10 17.01 -1.67
N ASP A 422 -11.67 16.05 -2.40
CA ASP A 422 -13.10 15.95 -2.68
C ASP A 422 -13.90 15.66 -1.40
N VAL A 423 -13.40 14.76 -0.56
CA VAL A 423 -14.05 14.41 0.71
C VAL A 423 -13.85 15.48 1.79
N MET A 424 -12.78 16.27 1.73
CA MET A 424 -12.36 17.17 2.82
C MET A 424 -13.44 18.16 3.30
N PRO A 425 -14.18 18.86 2.41
CA PRO A 425 -15.25 19.77 2.84
C PRO A 425 -16.29 19.07 3.73
N PHE A 426 -16.66 17.83 3.38
CA PHE A 426 -17.65 17.06 4.14
C PHE A 426 -17.16 16.62 5.51
N LEU A 427 -15.86 16.33 5.63
CA LEU A 427 -15.21 16.00 6.89
C LEU A 427 -15.18 17.23 7.79
N TYR A 428 -14.74 18.39 7.27
CA TYR A 428 -14.66 19.64 8.02
C TYR A 428 -16.02 20.12 8.54
N THR A 429 -17.05 20.15 7.68
CA THR A 429 -18.36 20.71 8.05
C THR A 429 -19.07 19.95 9.16
N ARG A 430 -18.69 18.69 9.38
CA ARG A 430 -19.25 17.79 10.39
C ARG A 430 -18.38 17.65 11.65
N LEU A 431 -17.25 18.34 11.71
CA LEU A 431 -16.40 18.32 12.91
C LEU A 431 -17.15 18.91 14.11
N PRO A 432 -16.92 18.39 15.32
CA PRO A 432 -17.28 19.06 16.56
C PRO A 432 -16.73 20.49 16.60
N ASP A 433 -17.51 21.43 17.14
CA ASP A 433 -17.21 22.87 17.08
C ASP A 433 -15.85 23.25 17.70
N ASP A 434 -15.47 22.57 18.77
CA ASP A 434 -14.18 22.76 19.45
C ASP A 434 -12.99 22.36 18.59
N LEU A 435 -13.08 21.25 17.86
CA LEU A 435 -12.04 20.81 16.93
C LEU A 435 -12.07 21.63 15.64
N ARG A 436 -13.26 21.97 15.14
CA ARG A 436 -13.41 22.80 13.93
C ARG A 436 -12.78 24.18 14.10
N ARG A 437 -12.81 24.76 15.31
CA ARG A 437 -12.14 26.04 15.62
C ARG A 437 -10.60 25.95 15.55
N GLN A 438 -10.02 24.79 15.85
CA GLN A 438 -8.57 24.56 15.75
C GLN A 438 -8.11 24.51 14.28
N VAL A 439 -9.02 24.23 13.34
CA VAL A 439 -8.70 24.27 11.91
C VAL A 439 -8.52 25.73 11.47
N SER A 440 -7.28 26.09 11.17
CA SER A 440 -6.88 27.41 10.68
C SER A 440 -6.65 27.46 9.17
N TYR A 441 -6.64 26.31 8.49
CA TYR A 441 -6.49 26.25 7.03
C TYR A 441 -7.05 24.98 6.40
N VAL A 442 -7.54 25.11 5.17
CA VAL A 442 -7.97 23.99 4.32
C VAL A 442 -7.40 24.17 2.92
N SER A 443 -6.56 23.24 2.45
CA SER A 443 -6.00 23.24 1.10
C SER A 443 -6.51 22.05 0.29
N LEU A 444 -7.19 22.34 -0.82
CA LEU A 444 -7.82 21.38 -1.72
C LEU A 444 -7.01 21.30 -3.02
N LEU A 445 -6.31 20.20 -3.24
CA LEU A 445 -5.37 20.02 -4.35
C LEU A 445 -6.01 19.12 -5.40
N GLY A 446 -6.22 19.60 -6.64
CA GLY A 446 -6.88 18.81 -7.69
C GLY A 446 -8.34 18.51 -7.36
N PHE A 447 -9.05 19.51 -6.84
CA PHE A 447 -10.42 19.39 -6.33
C PHE A 447 -11.44 19.20 -7.46
N SER A 448 -12.28 18.17 -7.34
CA SER A 448 -13.30 17.77 -8.30
C SER A 448 -14.69 18.31 -7.93
N ARG A 449 -15.66 18.15 -8.85
CA ARG A 449 -17.07 18.56 -8.66
C ARG A 449 -17.92 17.56 -7.85
N SER A 450 -17.39 16.36 -7.63
CA SER A 450 -18.07 15.22 -7.00
C SER A 450 -17.13 14.52 -6.04
N ALA A 451 -17.67 14.05 -4.90
CA ALA A 451 -16.94 13.28 -3.90
C ALA A 451 -17.55 11.90 -3.76
N ASP A 452 -16.75 10.88 -4.06
CA ASP A 452 -17.02 9.51 -3.68
C ASP A 452 -16.50 9.24 -2.27
N PHE A 453 -17.20 8.37 -1.53
CA PHE A 453 -16.76 7.93 -0.20
C PHE A 453 -16.32 6.47 -0.21
N GLN A 454 -15.94 5.96 -1.40
CA GLN A 454 -15.39 4.63 -1.62
C GLN A 454 -14.48 4.66 -2.86
N ILE A 455 -13.28 4.08 -2.76
CA ILE A 455 -12.38 3.93 -3.90
C ILE A 455 -12.66 2.62 -4.64
N ARG A 456 -13.04 2.74 -5.91
CA ARG A 456 -13.31 1.64 -6.82
C ARG A 456 -12.18 1.56 -7.85
N VAL A 457 -11.75 0.34 -8.21
CA VAL A 457 -10.70 0.13 -9.24
C VAL A 457 -11.09 0.76 -10.58
N THR A 458 -12.39 0.91 -10.86
CA THR A 458 -12.89 1.63 -12.05
C THR A 458 -12.49 3.11 -12.06
N GLY A 459 -12.42 3.77 -10.90
CA GLY A 459 -11.95 5.16 -10.79
C GLY A 459 -10.50 5.31 -11.26
N TRP A 460 -9.66 4.31 -10.98
CA TRP A 460 -8.26 4.28 -11.45
C TRP A 460 -8.12 4.15 -12.98
N LEU A 461 -9.18 3.69 -13.67
CA LEU A 461 -9.25 3.61 -15.13
C LEU A 461 -9.81 4.90 -15.77
N GLY A 462 -10.01 5.96 -14.98
CA GLY A 462 -10.57 7.24 -15.45
C GLY A 462 -12.07 7.18 -15.73
N LEU A 463 -12.78 6.22 -15.14
CA LEU A 463 -14.24 6.13 -15.25
C LEU A 463 -14.92 7.17 -14.33
N PRO A 464 -16.13 7.66 -14.70
CA PRO A 464 -16.82 8.70 -13.95
C PRO A 464 -17.13 8.29 -12.51
N ALA A 465 -17.38 9.31 -11.68
CA ALA A 465 -17.81 9.16 -10.29
C ALA A 465 -19.04 8.25 -10.17
N SER A 466 -19.23 7.63 -9.00
CA SER A 466 -20.38 6.73 -8.81
C SER A 466 -21.71 7.48 -8.76
N ASP A 467 -22.81 6.78 -9.00
CA ASP A 467 -24.17 7.35 -8.89
C ASP A 467 -24.48 7.89 -7.47
N ASP A 468 -23.73 7.44 -6.46
CA ASP A 468 -23.85 7.88 -5.06
C ASP A 468 -22.93 9.08 -4.72
N ALA A 469 -22.16 9.59 -5.68
CA ALA A 469 -21.21 10.67 -5.44
C ALA A 469 -21.92 11.98 -5.05
N LEU A 470 -21.36 12.68 -4.08
CA LEU A 470 -21.95 13.90 -3.51
C LEU A 470 -21.38 15.15 -4.20
N PRO A 471 -22.19 16.18 -4.50
CA PRO A 471 -21.69 17.41 -5.12
C PRO A 471 -20.82 18.20 -4.13
N THR A 472 -19.61 18.56 -4.54
CA THR A 472 -18.61 19.18 -3.65
C THR A 472 -18.80 20.70 -3.51
N LEU A 473 -19.26 21.38 -4.56
CA LEU A 473 -19.42 22.85 -4.57
C LEU A 473 -20.41 23.38 -3.49
N PRO A 474 -21.59 22.77 -3.28
CA PRO A 474 -22.47 23.18 -2.18
C PRO A 474 -21.88 22.93 -0.79
N GLU A 475 -20.99 21.93 -0.67
CA GLU A 475 -20.37 21.59 0.61
C GLU A 475 -19.23 22.56 0.94
N VAL A 476 -18.35 22.87 -0.02
CA VAL A 476 -17.24 23.81 0.18
C VAL A 476 -17.74 25.23 0.45
N ALA A 477 -18.91 25.62 -0.08
CA ALA A 477 -19.55 26.90 0.22
C ALA A 477 -19.93 27.07 1.71
N LYS A 478 -19.95 25.98 2.50
CA LYS A 478 -20.20 26.03 3.95
C LYS A 478 -18.94 26.34 4.76
N LEU A 479 -17.76 26.30 4.14
CA LEU A 479 -16.51 26.66 4.79
C LEU A 479 -16.33 28.18 4.79
N PRO A 480 -15.73 28.78 5.84
CA PRO A 480 -15.31 30.17 5.79
C PRO A 480 -14.30 30.36 4.64
N PRO A 481 -14.59 31.20 3.62
CA PRO A 481 -13.76 31.26 2.41
C PRO A 481 -12.31 31.63 2.68
N ALA A 482 -12.05 32.46 3.70
CA ALA A 482 -10.70 32.86 4.10
C ALA A 482 -9.81 31.69 4.57
N LEU A 483 -10.38 30.54 4.93
CA LEU A 483 -9.62 29.34 5.29
C LEU A 483 -9.24 28.49 4.09
N VAL A 484 -9.91 28.68 2.94
CA VAL A 484 -9.84 27.75 1.81
C VAL A 484 -8.81 28.22 0.79
N GLN A 485 -7.89 27.32 0.47
CA GLN A 485 -7.07 27.37 -0.73
C GLN A 485 -7.48 26.23 -1.67
N CYS A 486 -7.63 26.52 -2.95
CA CYS A 486 -7.88 25.52 -3.98
C CYS A 486 -6.76 25.61 -5.02
N VAL A 487 -6.01 24.53 -5.19
CA VAL A 487 -4.86 24.45 -6.09
C VAL A 487 -5.19 23.48 -7.22
N TYR A 488 -4.93 23.88 -8.47
CA TYR A 488 -5.17 23.04 -9.65
C TYR A 488 -4.05 23.19 -10.69
N GLY A 489 -3.88 22.17 -11.54
CA GLY A 489 -2.98 22.25 -12.69
C GLY A 489 -3.62 23.01 -13.85
N LYS A 490 -2.85 23.81 -14.59
CA LYS A 490 -3.37 24.57 -15.77
C LYS A 490 -3.89 23.66 -16.89
N GLU A 491 -3.41 22.43 -16.96
CA GLU A 491 -3.83 21.42 -17.94
C GLU A 491 -5.00 20.57 -17.42
N GLU A 492 -5.53 20.86 -16.23
CA GLU A 492 -6.65 20.14 -15.62
C GLU A 492 -8.00 20.79 -16.00
N GLU A 493 -8.82 20.08 -16.77
CA GLU A 493 -10.10 20.62 -17.27
C GLU A 493 -11.28 20.39 -16.31
N GLU A 494 -11.27 19.27 -15.58
CA GLU A 494 -12.39 18.83 -14.74
C GLU A 494 -12.37 19.37 -13.30
N THR A 495 -11.40 20.22 -12.97
CA THR A 495 -11.30 20.82 -11.63
C THR A 495 -12.46 21.76 -11.31
N ALA A 496 -12.89 21.74 -10.04
CA ALA A 496 -13.86 22.66 -9.47
C ALA A 496 -13.22 23.98 -8.97
N CYS A 497 -11.89 24.07 -8.87
CA CYS A 497 -11.21 25.25 -8.29
C CYS A 497 -11.58 26.59 -8.94
N PRO A 498 -11.68 26.72 -10.28
CA PRO A 498 -12.08 27.98 -10.92
C PRO A 498 -13.45 28.52 -10.47
N ALA A 499 -14.38 27.64 -10.05
CA ALA A 499 -15.68 28.05 -9.55
C ALA A 499 -15.61 28.80 -8.20
N LEU A 500 -14.48 28.70 -7.49
CA LEU A 500 -14.25 29.36 -6.21
C LEU A 500 -13.62 30.76 -6.33
N ALA A 501 -13.26 31.23 -7.53
CA ALA A 501 -12.51 32.47 -7.71
C ALA A 501 -13.20 33.73 -7.14
N ARG A 502 -14.53 33.71 -6.99
CA ARG A 502 -15.32 34.83 -6.46
C ARG A 502 -15.88 34.58 -5.04
N SER A 503 -15.50 33.47 -4.39
CA SER A 503 -15.98 33.15 -3.04
C SER A 503 -15.18 33.84 -1.94
N GLY A 504 -13.98 34.34 -2.24
CA GLY A 504 -13.01 34.81 -1.26
C GLY A 504 -11.99 33.74 -0.85
N ALA A 505 -12.09 32.52 -1.40
CA ALA A 505 -11.05 31.50 -1.30
C ALA A 505 -9.83 31.85 -2.15
N ALA A 506 -8.64 31.38 -1.73
CA ALA A 506 -7.42 31.50 -2.52
C ALA A 506 -7.40 30.45 -3.63
N VAL A 507 -7.52 30.86 -4.89
CA VAL A 507 -7.45 29.96 -6.05
C VAL A 507 -6.09 30.08 -6.72
N VAL A 508 -5.33 28.98 -6.78
CA VAL A 508 -3.95 28.93 -7.27
C VAL A 508 -3.84 27.97 -8.44
N ALA A 509 -3.40 28.46 -9.60
CA ALA A 509 -3.10 27.64 -10.77
C ALA A 509 -1.58 27.38 -10.86
N LEU A 510 -1.18 26.12 -10.99
CA LEU A 510 0.21 25.69 -11.20
C LEU A 510 0.40 25.12 -12.62
N GLU A 511 1.63 25.05 -13.09
CA GLU A 511 1.93 24.38 -14.38
C GLU A 511 1.65 22.87 -14.29
N GLY A 512 1.47 22.23 -15.44
CA GLY A 512 1.17 20.80 -15.56
C GLY A 512 -0.31 20.44 -15.32
N GLY A 513 -0.57 19.14 -15.30
CA GLY A 513 -1.91 18.57 -15.04
C GLY A 513 -2.16 18.23 -13.57
N HIS A 514 -2.91 17.15 -13.33
CA HIS A 514 -3.37 16.72 -12.00
C HIS A 514 -2.26 16.37 -10.99
N HIS A 515 -1.00 16.24 -11.44
CA HIS A 515 0.19 16.03 -10.61
C HIS A 515 1.08 17.29 -10.49
N PHE A 516 0.60 18.46 -10.92
CA PHE A 516 1.23 19.77 -10.74
C PHE A 516 2.69 19.88 -11.26
N GLY A 517 3.03 19.12 -12.32
CA GLY A 517 4.38 19.11 -12.90
C GLY A 517 5.48 18.60 -11.96
N GLU A 518 5.11 17.83 -10.93
CA GLU A 518 6.03 17.19 -9.96
C GLU A 518 6.82 18.17 -9.07
N ASP A 519 6.50 19.47 -9.06
CA ASP A 519 7.11 20.47 -8.17
C ASP A 519 6.39 20.54 -6.81
N TYR A 520 6.48 19.42 -6.06
CA TYR A 520 5.79 19.25 -4.78
C TYR A 520 6.36 20.15 -3.68
N ASP A 521 7.63 20.56 -3.78
CA ASP A 521 8.24 21.50 -2.86
C ASP A 521 7.67 22.92 -3.04
N ARG A 522 7.43 23.36 -4.28
CA ARG A 522 6.74 24.63 -4.54
C ARG A 522 5.30 24.59 -4.04
N LEU A 523 4.62 23.47 -4.23
CA LEU A 523 3.28 23.26 -3.72
C LEU A 523 3.22 23.36 -2.19
N ALA A 524 4.11 22.64 -1.48
CA ALA A 524 4.20 22.72 -0.02
C ALA A 524 4.49 24.13 0.49
N ARG A 525 5.40 24.87 -0.15
CA ARG A 525 5.66 26.29 0.18
C ARG A 525 4.43 27.17 -0.02
N SER A 526 3.67 26.96 -1.11
CA SER A 526 2.44 27.71 -1.38
C SER A 526 1.37 27.48 -0.29
N ILE A 527 1.22 26.23 0.15
CA ILE A 527 0.31 25.87 1.25
C ILE A 527 0.75 26.54 2.54
N LEU A 528 2.02 26.39 2.93
CA LEU A 528 2.52 26.93 4.19
C LEU A 528 2.47 28.46 4.23
N ALA A 529 2.78 29.14 3.12
CA ALA A 529 2.70 30.60 3.02
C ALA A 529 1.27 31.11 3.20
N GLY A 530 0.30 30.46 2.53
CA GLY A 530 -1.11 30.82 2.66
C GLY A 530 -1.66 30.54 4.06
N TRP A 531 -1.25 29.43 4.67
CA TRP A 531 -1.61 29.10 6.05
C TRP A 531 -1.05 30.12 7.04
N GLN A 532 0.23 30.46 6.94
CA GLN A 532 0.87 31.44 7.81
C GLN A 532 0.18 32.81 7.71
N GLN A 533 -0.19 33.24 6.49
CA GLN A 533 -0.95 34.46 6.30
C GLN A 533 -2.29 34.43 7.03
N GLN A 534 -2.98 33.28 7.03
CA GLN A 534 -4.28 33.14 7.69
C GLN A 534 -4.16 33.10 9.21
N ILE A 535 -3.12 32.47 9.77
CA ILE A 535 -2.82 32.54 11.21
C ILE A 535 -2.59 34.00 11.62
N THR A 536 -1.76 34.74 10.87
CA THR A 536 -1.47 36.16 11.14
C THR A 536 -2.72 37.06 11.06
N ARG A 537 -3.76 36.69 10.30
CA ARG A 537 -5.02 37.45 10.23
C ARG A 537 -5.98 37.17 11.40
N ARG A 538 -5.80 36.05 12.11
CA ARG A 538 -6.66 35.64 13.24
C ARG A 538 -6.20 36.25 14.57
N HIS A 539 -4.93 36.62 14.67
CA HIS A 539 -4.31 37.33 15.79
C HIS A 539 -4.16 38.82 15.45
#